data_AF-A0A9W4I0I4-F1
#
_entry.id   AF-A0A9W4I0I4-F1
#
_cell.length_a   1.000
_cell.length_b   1.000
_cell.length_c   1.000
_cell.angle_alpha   90.00
_cell.angle_beta   90.00
_cell.angle_gamma   90.00
#
_symmetry.space_group_name_H-M   'P 1'
#
loop_
_entity.id
_entity.type
_entity.pdbx_description
1 polymer ?
#
loop_
_entity_poly.entity_id
_entity_poly.type
_entity_poly.pdbx_seq_one_letter_code
_entity_poly.pdbx_strand_id
1 'polypeptide(L)'
;MKRREKASTSQPEDSMPAASIAGILLPISLFWLAWTARSSIHWICPLIAGGLYGLAFALSQLVYPLYKNEVYGAEFGASSFAVDVAMRYTFSSVFPLFTTQMVDSIGFDWTISLWAFVLLALAPVPFVLQRYGPRLRARSQYVQRREGDPPSVGAA
;
A
#
# COMPACT_ATOMS: atom_id res chain seq x y z
N MET A 1 30.47 -24.91 16.37
CA MET A 1 29.70 -24.11 15.40
C MET A 1 28.58 -23.36 16.13
N LYS A 2 28.81 -22.11 16.53
CA LYS A 2 27.78 -21.21 17.07
C LYS A 2 27.76 -19.98 16.18
N ARG A 3 27.10 -20.09 15.02
CA ARG A 3 26.84 -18.96 14.15
C ARG A 3 25.77 -18.14 14.86
N ARG A 4 26.20 -17.19 15.70
CA ARG A 4 25.33 -16.10 16.11
C ARG A 4 25.05 -15.33 14.83
N GLU A 5 23.94 -15.65 14.17
CA GLU A 5 23.29 -14.68 13.30
C GLU A 5 23.07 -13.45 14.18
N LYS A 6 23.86 -12.40 13.92
CA LYS A 6 23.37 -11.05 14.19
C LYS A 6 22.05 -11.00 13.44
N ALA A 7 20.94 -11.22 14.14
CA ALA A 7 19.66 -10.68 13.72
C ALA A 7 19.96 -9.19 13.56
N SER A 8 20.18 -8.76 12.31
CA SER A 8 20.12 -7.35 12.02
C SER A 8 18.79 -6.91 12.60
N THR A 9 18.82 -5.96 13.54
CA THR A 9 17.64 -5.21 13.95
C THR A 9 17.18 -4.43 12.72
N SER A 10 16.68 -5.15 11.73
CA SER A 10 16.01 -4.62 10.56
C SER A 10 14.69 -4.12 11.09
N GLN A 11 14.60 -2.82 11.22
CA GLN A 11 13.40 -2.17 11.67
C GLN A 11 12.40 -2.28 10.50
N PRO A 12 11.12 -2.61 10.73
CA PRO A 12 10.11 -2.67 9.66
C PRO A 12 10.05 -1.38 8.80
N GLU A 13 10.54 -0.29 9.38
CA GLU A 13 10.72 1.02 8.76
C GLU A 13 11.78 1.04 7.62
N ASP A 14 12.67 0.04 7.52
CA ASP A 14 13.70 -0.06 6.46
C ASP A 14 13.11 -0.40 5.08
N SER A 15 11.96 -1.10 5.05
CA SER A 15 11.25 -1.44 3.81
C SER A 15 10.45 -0.25 3.24
N MET A 16 10.25 0.77 4.07
CA MET A 16 9.32 1.86 3.85
C MET A 16 9.73 2.86 2.75
N PRO A 17 11.01 3.12 2.45
CA PRO A 17 11.42 3.99 1.34
C PRO A 17 10.86 3.52 -0.01
N ALA A 18 10.75 2.21 -0.24
CA ALA A 18 10.16 1.66 -1.45
C ALA A 18 8.65 1.98 -1.56
N ALA A 19 7.92 1.97 -0.44
CA ALA A 19 6.50 2.37 -0.41
C ALA A 19 6.32 3.88 -0.68
N SER A 20 7.25 4.72 -0.24
CA SER A 20 7.24 6.16 -0.55
C SER A 20 7.43 6.44 -2.04
N ILE A 21 8.34 5.72 -2.70
CA ILE A 21 8.55 5.83 -4.15
C ILE A 21 7.27 5.42 -4.89
N ALA A 22 6.67 4.29 -4.49
CA ALA A 22 5.42 3.83 -5.07
C ALA A 22 4.26 4.83 -4.85
N GLY A 23 4.19 5.47 -3.68
CA GLY A 23 3.17 6.48 -3.35
C GLY A 23 3.20 7.72 -4.25
N ILE A 24 4.38 8.12 -4.76
CA ILE A 24 4.50 9.21 -5.73
C ILE A 24 4.28 8.70 -7.16
N LEU A 25 4.76 7.49 -7.47
CA LEU A 25 4.69 6.93 -8.81
C LEU A 25 3.25 6.56 -9.23
N LEU A 26 2.41 6.16 -8.27
CA LEU A 26 1.00 5.85 -8.47
C LEU A 26 0.17 7.02 -9.05
N PRO A 27 0.10 8.21 -8.42
CA PRO A 27 -0.64 9.33 -8.99
C PRO A 27 -0.03 9.82 -10.30
N ILE A 28 1.31 9.83 -10.44
CA ILE A 28 1.96 10.24 -11.70
C ILE A 28 1.54 9.35 -12.87
N SER A 29 1.56 8.02 -12.68
CA SER A 29 1.17 7.07 -13.73
C SER A 29 -0.33 7.18 -14.08
N LEU A 30 -1.21 7.44 -13.11
CA LEU A 30 -2.63 7.67 -13.39
C LEU A 30 -2.89 8.99 -14.11
N PHE A 31 -2.22 10.08 -13.75
CA PHE A 31 -2.32 11.33 -14.52
C PHE A 31 -1.79 11.13 -15.93
N TRP A 32 -0.69 10.41 -16.10
CA TRP A 32 -0.18 10.09 -17.43
C TRP A 32 -1.23 9.29 -18.23
N LEU A 33 -1.83 8.26 -17.64
CA LEU A 33 -2.86 7.46 -18.28
C LEU A 33 -4.10 8.29 -18.65
N ALA A 34 -4.59 9.13 -17.72
CA ALA A 34 -5.78 9.95 -17.91
C ALA A 34 -5.72 10.84 -19.15
N TRP A 35 -4.55 11.46 -19.40
CA TRP A 35 -4.38 12.41 -20.52
C TRP A 35 -3.82 11.76 -21.79
N THR A 36 -3.33 10.52 -21.73
CA THR A 36 -2.83 9.77 -22.90
C THR A 36 -3.79 8.75 -23.47
N ALA A 37 -4.87 8.41 -22.76
CA ALA A 37 -5.92 7.51 -23.22
C ALA A 37 -6.88 8.17 -24.23
N ARG A 38 -6.32 8.81 -25.26
CA ARG A 38 -7.07 9.48 -26.33
C ARG A 38 -6.77 8.82 -27.66
N SER A 39 -7.77 8.72 -28.54
CA SER A 39 -7.60 8.15 -29.89
C SER A 39 -6.58 8.90 -30.76
N SER A 40 -6.24 10.15 -30.40
CA SER A 40 -5.22 10.95 -31.07
C SER A 40 -3.78 10.59 -30.70
N ILE A 41 -3.56 9.83 -29.62
CA ILE A 41 -2.25 9.49 -29.09
C ILE A 41 -1.95 8.02 -29.40
N HIS A 42 -0.71 7.71 -29.76
CA HIS A 42 -0.29 6.35 -30.08
C HIS A 42 -0.56 5.42 -28.88
N TRP A 43 -1.21 4.28 -29.11
CA TRP A 43 -1.66 3.31 -28.10
C TRP A 43 -0.56 2.85 -27.12
N ILE A 44 0.70 2.93 -27.53
CA ILE A 44 1.84 2.56 -26.68
C ILE A 44 2.01 3.49 -25.48
N CYS A 45 1.61 4.76 -25.59
CA CYS A 45 1.74 5.74 -24.51
C CYS A 45 0.87 5.37 -23.29
N PRO A 46 -0.45 5.17 -23.44
CA PRO A 46 -1.28 4.71 -22.32
C PRO A 46 -0.90 3.29 -21.86
N LEU A 47 -0.36 2.44 -22.74
CA LEU A 47 0.14 1.11 -22.34
C LEU A 47 1.33 1.21 -21.38
N ILE A 48 2.31 2.08 -21.67
CA ILE A 48 3.46 2.32 -20.79
C ILE A 48 3.00 2.91 -19.46
N ALA A 49 2.07 3.87 -19.49
CA ALA A 49 1.49 4.45 -18.28
C ALA A 49 0.81 3.38 -17.41
N GLY A 50 0.03 2.48 -18.02
CA GLY A 50 -0.58 1.33 -17.34
C GLY A 50 0.45 0.36 -16.76
N GLY A 51 1.54 0.08 -17.48
CA GLY A 51 2.65 -0.75 -17.00
C GLY A 51 3.34 -0.14 -15.78
N LEU A 52 3.59 1.17 -15.80
CA LEU A 52 4.18 1.91 -14.69
C LEU A 52 3.26 1.91 -13.46
N TYR A 53 1.95 2.10 -13.67
CA TYR A 53 0.94 1.98 -12.62
C TYR A 53 0.95 0.58 -12.00
N GLY A 54 0.97 -0.47 -12.83
CA GLY A 54 1.03 -1.86 -12.38
C GLY A 54 2.27 -2.16 -11.52
N LEU A 55 3.44 -1.65 -11.94
CA LEU A 55 4.68 -1.78 -11.18
C LEU A 55 4.59 -1.08 -9.81
N ALA A 56 4.15 0.18 -9.79
CA ALA A 56 4.01 0.95 -8.55
C ALA A 56 2.99 0.32 -7.59
N PHE A 57 1.87 -0.18 -8.14
CA PHE A 57 0.87 -0.90 -7.38
C PHE A 57 1.45 -2.20 -6.80
N ALA A 58 2.11 -3.03 -7.61
CA ALA A 58 2.72 -4.28 -7.16
C ALA A 58 3.75 -4.05 -6.04
N LEU A 59 4.62 -3.05 -6.18
CA LEU A 59 5.59 -2.69 -5.12
C LEU A 59 4.89 -2.33 -3.81
N SER A 60 3.81 -1.53 -3.87
CA SER A 60 3.00 -1.21 -2.68
C SER A 60 2.39 -2.47 -2.07
N GLN A 61 1.86 -3.37 -2.91
CA GLN A 61 1.27 -4.64 -2.47
C GLN A 61 2.25 -5.61 -1.82
N LEU A 62 3.54 -5.47 -2.10
CA LEU A 62 4.56 -6.28 -1.45
C LEU A 62 4.98 -5.67 -0.11
N VAL A 63 5.27 -4.36 -0.07
CA VAL A 63 5.84 -3.72 1.12
C VAL A 63 4.84 -3.60 2.27
N TYR A 64 3.58 -3.20 2.01
CA TYR A 64 2.62 -2.97 3.09
C TYR A 64 2.24 -4.25 3.88
N PRO A 65 1.97 -5.40 3.25
CA PRO A 65 1.70 -6.63 3.99
C PRO A 65 2.91 -7.14 4.76
N LEU A 66 4.13 -7.00 4.21
CA LEU A 66 5.37 -7.34 4.92
C LEU A 66 5.52 -6.50 6.19
N TYR A 67 5.36 -5.18 6.09
CA TYR A 67 5.34 -4.29 7.26
C TYR A 67 4.27 -4.68 8.28
N LYS A 68 3.02 -4.95 7.85
CA LYS A 68 1.94 -5.39 8.75
C LYS A 68 2.31 -6.69 9.46
N ASN A 69 2.89 -7.65 8.75
CA ASN A 69 3.29 -8.93 9.34
C ASN A 69 4.42 -8.75 10.37
N GLU A 70 5.38 -7.86 10.11
CA GLU A 70 6.47 -7.56 11.06
C GLU A 70 5.99 -6.77 12.29
N VAL A 71 4.99 -5.92 12.15
CA VAL A 71 4.41 -5.15 13.28
C VAL A 71 3.47 -6.00 14.14
N TYR A 72 2.61 -6.81 13.51
CA TYR A 72 1.55 -7.57 14.19
C TYR A 72 1.93 -9.04 14.48
N GLY A 73 3.04 -9.55 13.94
CA GLY A 73 3.45 -10.95 14.12
C GLY A 73 2.45 -11.96 13.53
N ALA A 74 2.73 -13.24 13.75
CA ALA A 74 1.94 -14.33 13.16
C ALA A 74 0.49 -14.41 13.66
N GLU A 75 0.20 -13.93 14.88
CA GLU A 75 -1.13 -14.04 15.50
C GLU A 75 -2.17 -13.11 14.86
N PHE A 76 -1.81 -11.86 14.61
CA PHE A 76 -2.73 -10.85 14.06
C PHE A 76 -2.39 -10.39 12.64
N GLY A 77 -1.26 -10.83 12.09
CA GLY A 77 -0.83 -10.52 10.73
C GLY A 77 -1.80 -11.07 9.67
N ALA A 78 -2.19 -12.35 9.80
CA ALA A 78 -3.11 -12.99 8.85
C ALA A 78 -4.52 -12.38 8.87
N SER A 79 -5.05 -12.04 10.05
CA SER A 79 -6.36 -11.37 10.18
C SER A 79 -6.33 -9.97 9.55
N SER A 80 -5.27 -9.20 9.81
CA SER A 80 -5.09 -7.87 9.21
C SER A 80 -5.03 -7.92 7.68
N PHE A 81 -4.42 -8.98 7.12
CA PHE A 81 -4.41 -9.22 5.68
C PHE A 81 -5.79 -9.61 5.14
N ALA A 82 -6.54 -10.46 5.86
CA ALA A 82 -7.90 -10.83 5.48
C ALA A 82 -8.83 -9.61 5.40
N VAL A 83 -8.75 -8.67 6.35
CA VAL A 83 -9.54 -7.43 6.33
C VAL A 83 -9.15 -6.55 5.13
N ASP A 84 -7.85 -6.43 4.85
CA ASP A 84 -7.34 -5.66 3.70
C ASP A 84 -7.90 -6.18 2.38
N VAL A 85 -7.89 -7.50 2.20
CA VAL A 85 -8.44 -8.18 1.02
C VAL A 85 -9.97 -8.04 0.95
N ALA A 86 -10.67 -8.22 2.07
CA ALA A 86 -12.12 -8.10 2.13
C ALA A 86 -12.58 -6.68 1.72
N MET A 87 -11.97 -5.63 2.29
CA MET A 87 -12.28 -4.24 1.93
C MET A 87 -12.11 -4.00 0.43
N ARG A 88 -11.01 -4.48 -0.16
CA ARG A 88 -10.75 -4.31 -1.60
C ARG A 88 -11.79 -5.00 -2.46
N TYR A 89 -12.20 -6.21 -2.11
CA TYR A 89 -13.25 -6.90 -2.85
C TYR A 89 -14.60 -6.22 -2.71
N THR A 90 -14.93 -5.67 -1.54
CA THR A 90 -16.13 -4.86 -1.37
C THR A 90 -16.09 -3.63 -2.28
N PHE A 91 -14.99 -2.86 -2.27
CA PHE A 91 -14.86 -1.70 -3.17
C PHE A 91 -14.89 -2.11 -4.64
N SER A 92 -14.20 -3.19 -5.02
CA SER A 92 -14.20 -3.71 -6.40
C SER A 92 -15.61 -4.15 -6.86
N SER A 93 -16.43 -4.68 -5.95
CA SER A 93 -17.81 -5.06 -6.25
C SER A 93 -18.76 -3.86 -6.34
N VAL A 94 -18.55 -2.83 -5.53
CA VAL A 94 -19.44 -1.66 -5.47
C VAL A 94 -19.10 -0.64 -6.55
N PHE A 95 -17.81 -0.46 -6.87
CA PHE A 95 -17.33 0.57 -7.78
C PHE A 95 -18.02 0.53 -9.17
N PRO A 96 -18.16 -0.64 -9.84
CA PRO A 96 -18.81 -0.73 -11.14
C PRO A 96 -20.25 -0.23 -11.19
N LEU A 97 -20.97 -0.19 -10.06
CA LEU A 97 -22.37 0.25 -9.99
C LEU A 97 -22.53 1.72 -10.37
N PHE A 98 -21.50 2.54 -10.19
CA PHE A 98 -21.52 3.97 -10.53
C PHE A 98 -20.42 4.39 -11.51
N THR A 99 -19.46 3.52 -11.83
CA THR A 99 -18.40 3.83 -12.81
C THR A 99 -18.97 4.23 -14.18
N THR A 100 -19.98 3.53 -14.68
CA THR A 100 -20.58 3.83 -16.00
C THR A 100 -21.20 5.23 -16.01
N GLN A 101 -22.01 5.54 -14.99
CA GLN A 101 -22.63 6.86 -14.82
C GLN A 101 -21.57 7.98 -14.67
N MET A 102 -20.46 7.69 -14.00
CA MET A 102 -19.36 8.62 -13.83
C MET A 102 -18.64 8.90 -15.16
N VAL A 103 -18.33 7.84 -15.92
CA VAL A 103 -17.69 8.00 -17.23
C VAL A 103 -18.60 8.74 -18.22
N ASP A 104 -19.90 8.44 -18.22
CA ASP A 104 -20.86 9.08 -19.14
C ASP A 104 -21.07 10.58 -18.83
N SER A 105 -20.93 10.98 -17.56
CA SER A 105 -21.17 12.38 -17.12
C SER A 105 -19.94 13.28 -17.25
N ILE A 106 -18.76 12.82 -16.83
CA ILE A 106 -17.53 13.65 -16.79
C ILE A 106 -16.45 13.19 -17.79
N GLY A 107 -16.64 12.06 -18.46
CA GLY A 107 -15.68 11.48 -19.40
C GLY A 107 -14.58 10.66 -18.72
N PHE A 108 -13.85 9.91 -19.56
CA PHE A 108 -12.79 9.01 -19.11
C PHE A 108 -11.60 9.76 -18.47
N ASP A 109 -11.11 10.82 -19.14
CA ASP A 109 -9.94 11.59 -18.71
C ASP A 109 -10.12 12.16 -17.29
N TRP A 110 -11.28 12.75 -17.01
CA TRP A 110 -11.60 13.31 -15.71
C TRP A 110 -11.90 12.25 -14.65
N THR A 111 -12.55 11.15 -15.03
CA THR A 111 -12.76 10.00 -14.16
C THR A 111 -11.44 9.47 -13.59
N ILE A 112 -10.44 9.24 -14.46
CA ILE A 112 -9.13 8.74 -14.03
C ILE A 112 -8.33 9.83 -13.28
N SER A 113 -8.44 11.10 -13.69
CA SER A 113 -7.78 12.21 -12.99
C SER A 113 -8.32 12.39 -11.56
N LEU A 114 -9.63 12.22 -11.34
CA LEU A 114 -10.24 12.27 -10.00
C LEU A 114 -9.62 11.22 -9.08
N TRP A 115 -9.46 10.00 -9.57
CA TRP A 115 -8.75 8.95 -8.84
C TRP A 115 -7.28 9.28 -8.58
N ALA A 116 -6.60 9.87 -9.56
CA ALA A 116 -5.22 10.34 -9.39
C ALA A 116 -5.11 11.41 -8.30
N PHE A 117 -6.08 12.34 -8.19
CA PHE A 117 -6.15 13.32 -7.11
C PHE A 117 -6.36 12.68 -5.74
N VAL A 118 -7.22 11.67 -5.64
CA VAL A 118 -7.42 10.90 -4.39
C VAL A 118 -6.11 10.23 -3.96
N LEU A 119 -5.40 9.58 -4.91
CA LEU A 119 -4.10 8.99 -4.61
C LEU A 119 -3.05 10.04 -4.24
N LEU A 120 -3.06 11.20 -4.89
CA LEU A 120 -2.16 12.30 -4.57
C LEU A 120 -2.40 12.84 -3.15
N ALA A 121 -3.65 12.95 -2.72
CA ALA A 121 -4.00 13.34 -1.36
C ALA A 121 -3.55 12.29 -0.32
N LEU A 122 -3.47 11.01 -0.71
CA LEU A 122 -2.99 9.90 0.12
C LEU A 122 -1.46 9.68 0.03
N ALA A 123 -0.79 10.25 -0.98
CA ALA A 123 0.66 10.13 -1.17
C ALA A 123 1.53 10.53 0.05
N PRO A 124 1.20 11.54 0.87
CA PRO A 124 2.01 11.89 2.05
C PRO A 124 1.89 10.87 3.20
N VAL A 125 0.88 10.00 3.21
CA VAL A 125 0.63 9.04 4.30
C VAL A 125 1.84 8.13 4.62
N PRO A 126 2.50 7.47 3.65
CA PRO A 126 3.71 6.67 3.92
C PRO A 126 4.86 7.50 4.50
N PHE A 127 5.06 8.74 4.06
CA PHE A 127 6.09 9.64 4.60
C PHE A 127 5.81 10.03 6.05
N VAL A 128 4.54 10.27 6.38
CA VAL A 128 4.12 10.54 7.76
C VAL A 128 4.34 9.32 8.63
N LEU A 129 3.96 8.12 8.15
CA LEU A 129 4.19 6.88 8.89
C LEU A 129 5.68 6.57 9.08
N GLN A 130 6.57 6.92 8.14
CA GLN A 130 8.02 6.77 8.34
C GLN A 130 8.53 7.62 9.50
N ARG A 131 8.04 8.87 9.60
CA ARG A 131 8.52 9.81 10.62
C ARG A 131 7.89 9.59 11.99
N TYR A 132 6.64 9.12 12.04
CA TYR A 132 5.87 8.97 13.28
C TYR A 132 5.59 7.51 13.67
N GLY A 133 5.95 6.53 12.84
CA GLY A 133 5.74 5.10 13.07
C GLY A 133 6.22 4.60 14.44
N PRO A 134 7.45 4.93 14.88
CA PRO A 134 7.93 4.54 16.20
C PRO A 134 7.09 5.11 17.35
N ARG A 135 6.60 6.35 17.20
CA ARG A 135 5.74 7.02 18.19
C ARG A 135 4.31 6.45 18.22
N LEU A 136 3.78 6.04 17.07
CA LEU A 136 2.48 5.35 16.99
C LEU A 136 2.58 3.94 17.58
N ARG A 137 3.66 3.21 17.31
CA ARG A 137 3.88 1.85 17.85
C ARG A 137 4.04 1.85 19.37
N ALA A 138 4.75 2.82 19.94
CA ALA A 138 4.93 2.96 21.39
C ALA A 138 3.60 3.16 22.17
N ARG A 139 2.55 3.65 21.50
CA ARG A 139 1.21 3.85 22.08
C ARG A 139 0.25 2.68 21.84
N SER A 140 0.65 1.66 21.07
CA SER A 140 -0.19 0.52 20.75
C SER A 140 -0.21 -0.49 21.90
N GLN A 141 -1.42 -0.84 22.38
CA GLN A 141 -1.64 -1.86 23.41
C GLN A 141 -1.06 -3.23 23.00
N TYR A 142 -0.94 -3.51 21.69
CA TYR A 142 -0.38 -4.76 21.18
C TYR A 142 1.12 -4.91 21.48
N VAL A 143 1.90 -3.85 21.26
CA VAL A 143 3.34 -3.84 21.54
C VAL A 143 3.59 -3.90 23.05
N GLN A 144 2.81 -3.14 23.82
CA GLN A 144 2.89 -3.13 25.29
C GLN A 144 2.54 -4.50 25.91
N ARG A 145 1.55 -5.22 25.35
CA ARG A 145 1.19 -6.58 25.80
C ARG A 145 2.30 -7.59 25.54
N ARG A 146 3.00 -7.48 24.40
CA ARG A 146 4.09 -8.41 24.03
C ARG A 146 5.36 -8.21 24.87
N GLU A 147 5.59 -6.99 25.35
CA GLU A 147 6.76 -6.64 26.17
C GLU A 147 6.54 -6.97 27.66
N GLY A 148 5.28 -7.11 28.09
CA GLY A 148 4.90 -7.50 29.45
C GLY A 148 4.74 -9.01 29.67
N ASP A 149 4.84 -9.85 28.64
CA ASP A 149 4.73 -11.30 28.75
C ASP A 149 6.12 -11.90 28.98
N PRO A 150 6.40 -12.59 30.11
CA PRO A 150 7.67 -13.29 30.28
C PRO A 150 7.82 -14.34 29.16
N PRO A 151 9.06 -14.62 28.71
CA PRO A 151 9.28 -15.59 27.63
C PRO A 151 8.64 -16.91 28.05
N SER A 152 7.63 -17.36 27.29
CA SER A 152 6.96 -18.62 27.52
C SER A 152 7.97 -19.75 27.45
N VAL A 153 8.41 -20.20 28.62
CA VAL A 153 9.12 -21.47 28.79
C VAL A 153 8.13 -22.56 28.39
N GLY A 154 8.39 -23.23 27.27
CA GLY A 154 7.71 -24.48 26.93
C GLY A 154 6.95 -24.48 25.61
N ALA A 155 7.68 -24.70 24.52
CA ALA A 155 7.22 -25.64 23.50
C ALA A 155 8.27 -26.75 23.46
N ALA A 156 7.98 -27.81 24.22
CA ALA A 156 8.64 -29.11 24.12
C ALA A 156 8.21 -29.81 22.83
#